data_AF-A0A1V6IKP0-F1
#
_entry.id   AF-A0A1V6IKP0-F1
#
_cell.length_a   1.000
_cell.length_b   1.000
_cell.length_c   1.000
_cell.angle_alpha   90.00
_cell.angle_beta   90.00
_cell.angle_gamma   90.00
#
_symmetry.space_group_name_H-M   'P 1'
#
loop_
_entity.id
_entity.type
_entity.pdbx_description
1 polymer ?
#
loop_
_entity_poly.entity_id
_entity_poly.type
_entity_poly.pdbx_seq_one_letter_code
_entity_poly.pdbx_strand_id
1 'polypeptide(L)'
;MRTKSFKILIIALMVITSSLFSGYVIKRYQYNSTLLQEKKLKDALFQHTKEQANLENELRSIDSLIAEEDQNILDIEAKIFLRTQNINRLEEQITIYEKLKKNDVTVFVTPNNETVKSLVNKINTNDPLVIYRFVKDEIKYLEDYVTHDFRFEYWQFPEETLKLKTGDCEDQAILLCTLLRANGYSPEDVKVVFGLTSSNAGHAWVELLYQDDWIVFDPTSDTNTYIEKTKYYSLINAKYKGSFNDIYSELIE
;
A
#
# COMPACT_ATOMS: atom_id res chain seq x y z
N MET A 1 96.86 -70.35 30.35
CA MET A 1 96.27 -69.04 29.95
C MET A 1 95.01 -69.12 29.08
N ARG A 2 94.70 -70.22 28.38
CA ARG A 2 93.56 -70.30 27.42
C ARG A 2 92.14 -70.32 28.05
N THR A 3 91.99 -70.81 29.28
CA THR A 3 90.67 -71.05 29.91
C THR A 3 90.00 -69.80 30.51
N LYS A 4 90.77 -68.81 31.00
CA LYS A 4 90.22 -67.54 31.52
C LYS A 4 89.65 -66.66 30.40
N SER A 5 90.39 -66.52 29.29
CA SER A 5 89.97 -65.70 28.15
C SER A 5 88.70 -66.24 27.47
N PHE A 6 88.56 -67.57 27.37
CA PHE A 6 87.37 -68.21 26.82
C PHE A 6 86.13 -68.04 27.72
N LYS A 7 86.29 -68.13 29.05
CA LYS A 7 85.21 -67.83 30.01
C LYS A 7 84.75 -66.37 29.92
N ILE A 8 85.67 -65.42 29.79
CA ILE A 8 85.34 -63.99 29.61
C ILE A 8 84.56 -63.77 28.31
N LEU A 9 84.95 -64.43 27.21
CA LEU A 9 84.25 -64.36 25.93
C LEU A 9 82.81 -64.89 26.03
N ILE A 10 82.59 -66.03 26.71
CA ILE A 10 81.24 -66.59 26.92
C ILE A 10 80.39 -65.64 27.78
N ILE A 11 80.94 -65.07 28.85
CA ILE A 11 80.25 -64.11 29.70
C ILE A 11 79.89 -62.85 28.90
N ALA A 12 80.80 -62.33 28.08
CA ALA A 12 80.54 -61.18 27.21
C ALA A 12 79.44 -61.49 26.18
N LEU A 13 79.46 -62.67 25.56
CA LEU A 13 78.42 -63.10 24.63
C LEU A 13 77.05 -63.20 25.33
N MET A 14 76.99 -63.79 26.53
CA MET A 14 75.77 -63.89 27.33
C MET A 14 75.20 -62.50 27.68
N VAL A 15 76.06 -61.56 28.06
CA VAL A 15 75.66 -60.17 28.36
C VAL A 15 75.11 -59.48 27.10
N ILE A 16 75.77 -59.64 25.94
CA ILE A 16 75.31 -59.08 24.67
C ILE A 16 73.96 -59.68 24.26
N THR A 17 73.81 -61.01 24.32
CA THR A 17 72.53 -61.67 23.98
C THR A 17 71.41 -61.29 24.94
N SER A 18 71.72 -61.11 26.22
CA SER A 18 70.74 -60.66 27.24
C SER A 18 70.32 -59.21 27.01
N SER A 19 71.26 -58.33 26.65
CA SER A 19 70.99 -56.93 26.29
C SER A 19 70.15 -56.80 25.01
N LEU A 20 70.48 -57.57 23.97
CA LEU A 20 69.70 -57.63 22.72
C LEU A 20 68.28 -58.18 22.97
N PHE A 21 68.15 -59.23 23.78
CA PHE A 21 66.85 -59.78 24.16
C PHE A 21 66.01 -58.77 24.96
N SER A 22 66.63 -58.07 25.93
CA SER A 22 65.98 -57.00 26.69
C SER A 22 65.50 -55.87 25.77
N GLY A 23 66.35 -55.39 24.85
CA GLY A 23 65.99 -54.39 23.87
C GLY A 23 64.85 -54.82 22.94
N TYR A 24 64.85 -56.09 22.50
CA TYR A 24 63.76 -56.67 21.72
C TYR A 24 62.43 -56.70 22.52
N VAL A 25 62.47 -57.10 23.79
CA VAL A 25 61.29 -57.13 24.67
C VAL A 25 60.72 -55.72 24.87
N ILE A 26 61.57 -54.72 25.14
CA ILE A 26 61.15 -53.31 25.28
C ILE A 26 60.52 -52.79 23.98
N LYS A 27 61.17 -53.03 22.84
CA LYS A 27 60.65 -52.59 21.52
C LYS A 27 59.33 -53.28 21.18
N ARG A 28 59.18 -54.56 21.51
CA ARG A 28 57.92 -55.31 21.32
C ARG A 28 56.81 -54.79 22.23
N TYR A 29 57.13 -54.44 23.47
CA TYR A 29 56.18 -53.82 24.39
C TYR A 29 55.70 -52.46 23.88
N GLN A 30 56.63 -51.59 23.46
CA GLN A 30 56.33 -50.28 22.85
C GLN A 30 55.49 -50.41 21.56
N TYR A 31 55.78 -51.41 20.73
CA TYR A 31 54.99 -51.69 19.54
C TYR A 31 53.55 -52.09 19.90
N ASN A 32 53.37 -53.02 20.84
CA ASN A 32 52.05 -53.45 21.28
C ASN A 32 51.25 -52.32 21.95
N SER A 33 51.90 -51.44 22.73
CA SER A 33 51.23 -50.28 23.32
C SER A 33 50.78 -49.27 22.25
N THR A 34 51.60 -49.07 21.23
CA THR A 34 51.27 -48.20 20.08
C THR A 34 50.09 -48.76 19.29
N LEU A 35 50.07 -50.07 19.03
CA LEU A 35 48.97 -50.76 18.35
C LEU A 35 47.65 -50.64 19.14
N LEU A 36 47.72 -50.75 20.48
CA LEU A 36 46.55 -50.56 21.35
C LEU A 36 46.03 -49.11 21.30
N GLN A 37 46.93 -48.13 21.26
CA GLN A 37 46.57 -46.73 21.13
C GLN A 37 45.95 -46.43 19.76
N GLU A 38 46.50 -46.98 18.68
CA GLU A 38 45.95 -46.87 17.33
C GLU A 38 44.52 -47.44 17.26
N LYS A 39 44.29 -48.61 17.86
CA LYS A 39 42.94 -49.21 17.93
C LYS A 39 41.96 -48.30 18.67
N LYS A 40 42.35 -47.77 19.83
CA LYS A 40 41.53 -46.81 20.59
C LYS A 40 41.21 -45.57 19.76
N LEU A 41 42.19 -45.05 19.01
CA LEU A 41 42.01 -43.89 18.15
C LEU A 41 41.04 -44.17 17.00
N LYS A 42 41.14 -45.35 16.37
CA LYS A 42 40.20 -45.81 15.33
C LYS A 42 38.78 -45.94 15.85
N ASP A 43 38.61 -46.52 17.04
CA ASP A 43 37.30 -46.65 17.68
C ASP A 43 36.71 -45.27 17.99
N ALA A 44 37.51 -44.34 18.52
CA ALA A 44 37.09 -42.96 18.77
C ALA A 44 36.73 -42.21 17.47
N LEU A 45 37.55 -42.33 16.43
CA LEU A 45 37.27 -41.73 15.12
C LEU A 45 35.95 -42.26 14.54
N PHE A 46 35.69 -43.56 14.68
CA PHE A 46 34.43 -44.16 14.23
C PHE A 46 33.24 -43.59 14.98
N GLN A 47 33.32 -43.43 16.31
CA GLN A 47 32.23 -42.81 17.09
C GLN A 47 32.01 -41.35 16.69
N HIS A 48 33.07 -40.55 16.56
CA HIS A 48 32.93 -39.16 16.13
C HIS A 48 32.36 -39.02 14.72
N THR A 49 32.71 -39.93 13.79
CA THR A 49 32.12 -39.93 12.44
C THR A 49 30.62 -40.21 12.50
N LYS A 50 30.19 -41.12 13.38
CA LYS A 50 28.77 -41.42 13.60
C LYS A 50 28.03 -40.24 14.24
N GLU A 51 28.62 -39.59 15.23
CA GLU A 51 28.08 -38.39 15.86
C GLU A 51 27.92 -37.24 14.85
N GLN A 52 28.93 -37.03 14.00
CA GLN A 52 28.88 -36.02 12.94
C GLN A 52 27.73 -36.30 11.97
N ALA A 53 27.57 -37.54 11.50
CA ALA A 53 26.47 -37.90 10.60
C ALA A 53 25.09 -37.71 11.25
N ASN A 54 24.95 -37.97 12.55
CA ASN A 54 23.72 -37.70 13.29
C ASN A 54 23.43 -36.20 13.38
N LEU A 55 24.44 -35.39 13.72
CA LEU A 55 24.32 -33.93 13.78
C LEU A 55 23.96 -33.33 12.41
N GLU A 56 24.55 -33.83 11.32
CA GLU A 56 24.21 -33.40 9.95
C GLU A 56 22.74 -33.69 9.60
N ASN A 57 22.20 -34.84 10.03
CA ASN A 57 20.78 -35.15 9.84
C ASN A 57 19.87 -34.24 10.68
N GLU A 58 20.27 -33.93 11.91
CA GLU A 58 19.53 -33.02 12.79
C GLU A 58 19.51 -31.59 12.21
N LEU A 59 20.67 -31.10 11.74
CA LEU A 59 20.77 -29.81 11.04
C LEU A 59 19.84 -29.76 9.83
N ARG A 60 19.83 -30.79 9.00
CA ARG A 60 18.95 -30.85 7.83
C ARG A 60 17.47 -30.82 8.19
N SER A 61 17.10 -31.46 9.30
CA SER A 61 15.73 -31.39 9.83
C SER A 61 15.37 -29.98 10.29
N ILE A 62 16.29 -29.32 10.99
CA ILE A 62 16.10 -27.93 11.46
C ILE A 62 16.00 -26.98 10.28
N ASP A 63 16.85 -27.11 9.26
CA ASP A 63 16.80 -26.29 8.04
C ASP A 63 15.45 -26.42 7.33
N SER A 64 14.88 -27.63 7.29
CA SER A 64 13.53 -27.84 6.73
C SER A 64 12.45 -27.13 7.53
N LEU A 65 12.55 -27.13 8.86
CA LEU A 65 11.60 -26.43 9.73
C LEU A 65 11.73 -24.91 9.59
N ILE A 66 12.96 -24.39 9.52
CA ILE A 66 13.22 -22.96 9.27
C ILE A 66 12.59 -22.54 7.94
N ALA A 67 12.79 -23.33 6.88
CA ALA A 67 12.21 -23.02 5.57
C ALA A 67 10.67 -23.01 5.60
N GLU A 68 10.04 -23.89 6.37
CA GLU A 68 8.58 -23.89 6.56
C GLU A 68 8.12 -22.65 7.33
N GLU A 69 8.81 -22.29 8.41
CA GLU A 69 8.50 -21.08 9.18
C GLU A 69 8.71 -19.79 8.38
N ASP A 70 9.75 -19.74 7.53
CA ASP A 70 9.97 -18.60 6.62
C ASP A 70 8.79 -18.42 5.66
N GLN A 71 8.21 -19.52 5.15
CA GLN A 71 6.99 -19.44 4.32
C GLN A 71 5.77 -18.98 5.14
N ASN A 72 5.63 -19.44 6.38
CA ASN A 72 4.56 -18.99 7.27
C ASN A 72 4.67 -17.49 7.58
N ILE A 73 5.88 -16.99 7.81
CA ILE A 73 6.15 -15.56 8.01
C ILE A 73 5.72 -14.75 6.79
N LEU A 74 6.12 -15.16 5.58
CA LEU A 74 5.74 -14.48 4.34
C LEU A 74 4.23 -14.41 4.13
N ASP A 75 3.50 -15.49 4.43
CA ASP A 75 2.04 -15.51 4.35
C ASP A 75 1.40 -14.57 5.39
N ILE A 76 1.92 -14.55 6.62
CA ILE A 76 1.47 -13.62 7.66
C ILE A 76 1.72 -12.17 7.27
N GLU A 77 2.90 -11.85 6.71
CA GLU A 77 3.24 -10.51 6.23
C GLU A 77 2.27 -10.05 5.13
N ALA A 78 1.96 -10.93 4.16
CA ALA A 78 0.98 -10.63 3.12
C ALA A 78 -0.43 -10.36 3.69
N LYS A 79 -0.85 -11.13 4.70
CA LYS A 79 -2.13 -10.93 5.39
C LYS A 79 -2.15 -9.63 6.19
N ILE A 80 -1.05 -9.28 6.86
CA ILE A 80 -0.92 -8.01 7.59
C ILE A 80 -1.05 -6.85 6.60
N PHE A 81 -0.32 -6.89 5.49
CA PHE A 81 -0.38 -5.87 4.45
C PHE A 81 -1.82 -5.63 3.95
N LEU A 82 -2.54 -6.70 3.60
CA LEU A 82 -3.92 -6.61 3.15
C LEU A 82 -4.87 -6.05 4.23
N ARG A 83 -4.66 -6.43 5.49
CA ARG A 83 -5.45 -5.89 6.61
C ARG A 83 -5.19 -4.40 6.81
N THR A 84 -3.94 -3.95 6.72
CA THR A 84 -3.59 -2.53 6.81
C THR A 84 -4.26 -1.72 5.70
N GLN A 85 -4.26 -2.20 4.46
CA GLN A 85 -4.98 -1.54 3.37
C GLN A 85 -6.48 -1.42 3.65
N ASN A 86 -7.10 -2.46 4.20
CA ASN A 86 -8.51 -2.44 4.55
C ASN A 86 -8.82 -1.47 5.70
N ILE A 87 -7.96 -1.39 6.72
CA ILE A 87 -8.10 -0.42 7.82
C ILE A 87 -8.05 1.00 7.27
N ASN A 88 -7.06 1.34 6.46
CA ASN A 88 -6.95 2.67 5.86
C ASN A 88 -8.22 3.06 5.07
N ARG A 89 -8.75 2.14 4.25
CA ARG A 89 -10.00 2.37 3.51
C ARG A 89 -11.20 2.59 4.43
N LEU A 90 -11.27 1.87 5.56
CA LEU A 90 -12.36 2.06 6.53
C LEU A 90 -12.22 3.38 7.28
N GLU A 91 -11.00 3.81 7.61
CA GLU A 91 -10.74 5.11 8.24
C GLU A 91 -11.14 6.28 7.32
N GLU A 92 -10.87 6.18 6.02
CA GLU A 92 -11.34 7.14 5.02
C GLU A 92 -12.87 7.20 4.98
N GLN A 93 -13.54 6.03 4.96
CA GLN A 93 -15.02 5.96 4.98
C GLN A 93 -15.59 6.56 6.26
N ILE A 94 -15.01 6.27 7.43
CA ILE A 94 -15.44 6.84 8.72
C ILE A 94 -15.32 8.36 8.68
N THR A 95 -14.20 8.88 8.16
CA THR A 95 -13.98 10.33 8.05
C THR A 95 -15.06 10.99 7.18
N ILE A 96 -15.42 10.38 6.04
CA ILE A 96 -16.52 10.83 5.17
C ILE A 96 -17.85 10.83 5.93
N TYR A 97 -18.19 9.74 6.63
CA TYR A 97 -19.42 9.64 7.41
C TYR A 97 -19.50 10.67 8.54
N GLU A 98 -18.40 10.96 9.22
CA GLU A 98 -18.34 11.98 10.26
C GLU A 98 -18.59 13.39 9.71
N LYS A 99 -18.06 13.71 8.53
CA LYS A 99 -18.35 14.95 7.81
C LYS A 99 -19.82 15.06 7.42
N LEU A 100 -20.37 14.01 6.80
CA LEU A 100 -21.79 13.96 6.42
C LEU A 100 -22.72 14.14 7.62
N LYS A 101 -22.40 13.52 8.76
CA LYS A 101 -23.17 13.68 10.01
C LYS A 101 -23.18 15.12 10.53
N LYS A 102 -22.16 15.92 10.20
CA LYS A 102 -22.06 17.34 10.54
C LYS A 102 -22.63 18.24 9.44
N ASN A 103 -23.27 17.67 8.41
CA ASN A 103 -23.73 18.37 7.21
C ASN A 103 -22.62 19.15 6.50
N ASP A 104 -21.38 18.64 6.56
CA ASP A 104 -20.24 19.25 5.88
C ASP A 104 -20.27 18.90 4.38
N VAL A 105 -20.75 19.84 3.58
CA VAL A 105 -20.89 19.71 2.12
C VAL A 105 -19.56 19.62 1.38
N THR A 106 -18.43 19.93 2.02
CA THR A 106 -17.11 19.83 1.37
C THR A 106 -16.78 18.41 0.92
N VAL A 107 -17.41 17.42 1.53
CA VAL A 107 -17.19 16.00 1.23
C VAL A 107 -17.57 15.61 -0.20
N PHE A 108 -18.48 16.36 -0.84
CA PHE A 108 -18.99 16.02 -2.18
C PHE A 108 -18.04 16.42 -3.31
N VAL A 109 -17.14 17.38 -3.08
CA VAL A 109 -16.15 17.78 -4.09
C VAL A 109 -14.90 16.93 -3.90
N THR A 110 -14.67 15.98 -4.81
CA THR A 110 -13.66 14.92 -4.64
C THR A 110 -12.56 14.96 -5.72
N PRO A 111 -11.77 16.05 -5.82
CA PRO A 111 -10.81 16.23 -6.93
C PRO A 111 -9.70 15.18 -6.94
N ASN A 112 -9.44 14.55 -5.80
CA ASN A 112 -8.43 13.51 -5.66
C ASN A 112 -8.93 12.09 -6.03
N ASN A 113 -10.20 11.92 -6.40
CA ASN A 113 -10.74 10.64 -6.85
C ASN A 113 -10.05 10.17 -8.14
N GLU A 114 -9.61 8.91 -8.20
CA GLU A 114 -8.86 8.37 -9.33
C GLU A 114 -9.65 8.35 -10.65
N THR A 115 -10.97 8.14 -10.59
CA THR A 115 -11.86 8.21 -11.78
C THR A 115 -11.91 9.63 -12.34
N VAL A 116 -12.03 10.61 -11.45
CA VAL A 116 -12.03 12.03 -11.79
C VAL A 116 -10.69 12.43 -12.42
N LYS A 117 -9.56 12.14 -11.76
CA LYS A 117 -8.22 12.45 -12.30
C LYS A 117 -8.00 11.81 -13.67
N SER A 118 -8.40 10.55 -13.82
CA SER A 118 -8.27 9.82 -15.09
C SER A 118 -9.08 10.48 -16.21
N LEU A 119 -10.29 10.97 -15.91
CA LEU A 119 -11.11 11.69 -16.87
C LEU A 119 -10.50 13.04 -17.24
N VAL A 120 -10.05 13.84 -16.27
CA VAL A 120 -9.38 15.12 -16.52
C VAL A 120 -8.14 14.93 -17.40
N ASN A 121 -7.30 13.93 -17.09
CA ASN A 121 -6.14 13.57 -17.90
C ASN A 121 -6.52 13.13 -19.33
N LYS A 122 -7.70 12.53 -19.52
CA LYS A 122 -8.21 12.14 -20.83
C LYS A 122 -8.73 13.34 -21.63
N ILE A 123 -9.41 14.29 -20.97
CA ILE A 123 -9.88 15.53 -21.60
C ILE A 123 -8.67 16.41 -21.99
N ASN A 124 -7.64 16.46 -21.13
CA ASN A 124 -6.34 17.09 -21.37
C ASN A 124 -6.44 18.51 -21.96
N THR A 125 -7.06 19.42 -21.21
CA THR A 125 -7.27 20.81 -21.65
C THR A 125 -7.08 21.78 -20.49
N ASN A 126 -6.60 22.97 -20.79
CA ASN A 126 -6.57 24.08 -19.84
C ASN A 126 -7.80 24.99 -19.97
N ASP A 127 -8.59 24.83 -21.04
CA ASP A 127 -9.80 25.62 -21.28
C ASP A 127 -10.96 25.10 -20.42
N PRO A 128 -11.43 25.85 -19.41
CA PRO A 128 -12.51 25.40 -18.53
C PRO A 128 -13.83 25.25 -19.28
N LEU A 129 -14.00 25.92 -20.43
CA LEU A 129 -15.21 25.82 -21.24
C LEU A 129 -15.39 24.42 -21.84
N VAL A 130 -14.29 23.71 -22.13
CA VAL A 130 -14.33 22.33 -22.63
C VAL A 130 -14.84 21.39 -21.53
N ILE A 131 -14.37 21.58 -20.28
CA ILE A 131 -14.81 20.79 -19.13
C ILE A 131 -16.28 21.08 -18.82
N TYR A 132 -16.68 22.35 -18.84
CA TYR A 132 -18.07 22.77 -18.70
C TYR A 132 -18.99 22.08 -19.72
N ARG A 133 -18.64 22.14 -21.00
CA ARG A 133 -19.42 21.51 -22.08
C ARG A 133 -19.49 20.01 -21.94
N PHE A 134 -18.40 19.36 -21.52
CA PHE A 134 -18.43 17.94 -21.21
C PHE A 134 -19.52 17.61 -20.19
N VAL A 135 -19.59 18.33 -19.05
CA VAL A 135 -20.62 18.06 -18.03
C VAL A 135 -22.01 18.31 -18.58
N LYS A 136 -22.23 19.47 -19.21
CA LYS A 136 -23.50 19.86 -19.81
C LYS A 136 -24.01 18.83 -20.84
N ASP A 137 -23.14 18.37 -21.72
CA ASP A 137 -23.51 17.56 -22.88
C ASP A 137 -23.58 16.06 -22.54
N GLU A 138 -22.79 15.60 -21.59
CA GLU A 138 -22.68 14.18 -21.23
C GLU A 138 -23.55 13.78 -20.04
N ILE A 139 -24.01 14.73 -19.22
CA ILE A 139 -24.85 14.47 -18.05
C ILE A 139 -26.26 14.97 -18.33
N LYS A 140 -27.21 14.04 -18.37
CA LYS A 140 -28.60 14.37 -18.59
C LYS A 140 -29.25 14.85 -17.29
N TYR A 141 -29.92 16.00 -17.35
CA TYR A 141 -30.71 16.48 -16.22
C TYR A 141 -31.83 15.50 -15.86
N LEU A 142 -31.89 15.10 -14.59
CA LEU A 142 -32.92 14.22 -14.06
C LEU A 142 -33.07 14.45 -12.54
N GLU A 143 -34.27 14.83 -12.10
CA GLU A 143 -34.56 15.13 -10.68
C GLU A 143 -34.48 13.88 -9.80
N ASP A 144 -34.00 14.07 -8.57
CA ASP A 144 -33.79 13.02 -7.58
C ASP A 144 -34.99 12.17 -7.23
N TYR A 145 -36.18 12.78 -7.18
CA TYR A 145 -37.42 12.08 -6.88
C TYR A 145 -37.67 10.91 -7.84
N VAL A 146 -37.18 11.01 -9.08
CA VAL A 146 -37.34 10.01 -10.13
C VAL A 146 -36.25 8.92 -10.07
N THR A 147 -35.06 9.24 -9.59
CA THR A 147 -33.86 8.37 -9.64
C THR A 147 -33.56 7.64 -8.33
N HIS A 148 -33.94 8.22 -7.18
CA HIS A 148 -33.48 7.77 -5.87
C HIS A 148 -34.63 7.36 -4.93
N ASP A 149 -35.48 6.44 -5.36
CA ASP A 149 -36.57 5.86 -4.55
C ASP A 149 -37.46 6.91 -3.83
N PHE A 150 -37.84 7.98 -4.53
CA PHE A 150 -38.67 9.07 -4.00
C PHE A 150 -38.03 9.91 -2.88
N ARG A 151 -36.70 9.92 -2.78
CA ARG A 151 -35.99 10.90 -1.95
C ARG A 151 -36.23 12.30 -2.53
N PHE A 152 -36.46 13.25 -1.63
CA PHE A 152 -36.68 14.65 -2.00
C PHE A 152 -35.37 15.37 -2.40
N GLU A 153 -34.23 14.84 -1.95
CA GLU A 153 -32.89 15.38 -2.20
C GLU A 153 -31.85 14.28 -1.92
N TYR A 154 -30.94 14.02 -2.84
CA TYR A 154 -29.84 13.06 -2.79
C TYR A 154 -28.67 13.57 -3.64
N TRP A 155 -27.70 14.19 -2.96
CA TRP A 155 -26.50 14.68 -3.65
C TRP A 155 -25.60 13.52 -4.03
N GLN A 156 -25.34 13.37 -5.33
CA GLN A 156 -24.46 12.36 -5.88
C GLN A 156 -23.00 12.76 -5.71
N PHE A 157 -22.14 11.77 -5.49
CA PHE A 157 -20.70 11.97 -5.67
C PHE A 157 -20.34 12.06 -7.16
N PRO A 158 -19.26 12.77 -7.54
CA PRO A 158 -18.81 12.93 -8.92
C PRO A 158 -18.69 11.60 -9.69
N GLU A 159 -18.17 10.55 -9.06
CA GLU A 159 -18.07 9.21 -9.65
C GLU A 159 -19.44 8.55 -9.90
N GLU A 160 -20.45 8.86 -9.09
CA GLU A 160 -21.81 8.38 -9.26
C GLU A 160 -22.45 9.08 -10.45
N THR A 161 -22.37 10.42 -10.52
CA THR A 161 -22.87 11.20 -11.67
C THR A 161 -22.20 10.78 -12.98
N LEU A 162 -20.88 10.54 -12.98
CA LEU A 162 -20.16 10.04 -14.15
C LEU A 162 -20.61 8.64 -14.58
N LYS A 163 -20.95 7.78 -13.62
CA LYS A 163 -21.41 6.40 -13.88
C LYS A 163 -22.87 6.37 -14.35
N LEU A 164 -23.74 7.13 -13.71
CA LEU A 164 -25.17 7.21 -14.01
C LEU A 164 -25.44 8.01 -15.29
N LYS A 165 -24.56 8.97 -15.61
CA LYS A 165 -24.75 9.95 -16.69
C LYS A 165 -26.02 10.79 -16.53
N THR A 166 -26.48 10.94 -15.29
CA THR A 166 -27.65 11.70 -14.89
C THR A 166 -27.42 12.38 -13.56
N GLY A 167 -28.07 13.51 -13.36
CA GLY A 167 -28.10 14.25 -12.09
C GLY A 167 -28.78 15.60 -12.32
N ASP A 168 -29.32 16.20 -11.28
CA ASP A 168 -29.95 17.52 -11.32
C ASP A 168 -28.91 18.63 -11.07
N CYS A 169 -29.33 19.75 -10.46
CA CYS A 169 -28.56 20.98 -10.53
C CYS A 169 -27.28 20.93 -9.69
N GLU A 170 -27.37 20.41 -8.48
CA GLU A 170 -26.26 20.27 -7.56
C GLU A 170 -25.30 19.17 -8.02
N ASP A 171 -25.80 18.03 -8.52
CA ASP A 171 -24.98 16.92 -9.00
C ASP A 171 -24.04 17.38 -10.12
N GLN A 172 -24.60 18.11 -11.09
CA GLN A 172 -23.83 18.63 -12.21
C GLN A 172 -22.86 19.73 -11.76
N ALA A 173 -23.26 20.60 -10.83
CA ALA A 173 -22.39 21.63 -10.30
C ALA A 173 -21.23 21.03 -9.48
N ILE A 174 -21.50 20.02 -8.64
CA ILE A 174 -20.52 19.26 -7.85
C ILE A 174 -19.52 18.57 -8.77
N LEU A 175 -20.00 17.88 -9.81
CA LEU A 175 -19.13 17.23 -10.79
C LEU A 175 -18.26 18.25 -11.52
N LEU A 176 -18.83 19.36 -12.01
CA LEU A 176 -18.07 20.39 -12.71
C LEU A 176 -16.99 21.02 -11.82
N CYS A 177 -17.35 21.42 -10.60
CA CYS A 177 -16.40 21.97 -9.63
C CYS A 177 -15.28 20.95 -9.36
N THR A 178 -15.62 19.69 -9.16
CA THR A 178 -14.66 18.60 -8.94
C THR A 178 -13.68 18.44 -10.11
N LEU A 179 -14.17 18.47 -11.36
CA LEU A 179 -13.33 18.36 -12.54
C LEU A 179 -12.40 19.58 -12.69
N LEU A 180 -12.89 20.79 -12.44
CA LEU A 180 -12.05 22.00 -12.46
C LEU A 180 -10.97 21.95 -11.38
N ARG A 181 -11.32 21.57 -10.15
CA ARG A 181 -10.37 21.37 -9.05
C ARG A 181 -9.31 20.31 -9.38
N ALA A 182 -9.73 19.18 -9.95
CA ALA A 182 -8.81 18.14 -10.41
C ALA A 182 -7.93 18.57 -11.60
N ASN A 183 -8.40 19.54 -12.41
CA ASN A 183 -7.65 20.15 -13.51
C ASN A 183 -6.69 21.26 -13.05
N GLY A 184 -6.57 21.50 -11.73
CA GLY A 184 -5.55 22.37 -11.14
C GLY A 184 -6.01 23.79 -10.80
N TYR A 185 -7.30 24.13 -10.95
CA TYR A 185 -7.84 25.40 -10.45
C TYR A 185 -7.78 25.43 -8.93
N SER A 186 -7.37 26.55 -8.31
CA SER A 186 -7.20 26.64 -6.85
C SER A 186 -8.55 26.65 -6.11
N PRO A 187 -8.61 26.25 -4.82
CA PRO A 187 -9.85 26.26 -4.05
C PRO A 187 -10.36 27.69 -3.77
N GLU A 188 -9.55 28.71 -3.98
CA GLU A 188 -9.94 30.11 -3.88
C GLU A 188 -10.64 30.60 -5.15
N ASP A 189 -10.38 29.94 -6.29
CA ASP A 189 -10.83 30.36 -7.61
C ASP A 189 -12.10 29.65 -8.07
N VAL A 190 -12.45 28.49 -7.50
CA VAL A 190 -13.63 27.71 -7.96
C VAL A 190 -14.45 27.16 -6.81
N LYS A 191 -15.77 27.26 -6.96
CA LYS A 191 -16.73 26.78 -5.96
C LYS A 191 -18.08 26.45 -6.57
N VAL A 192 -18.74 25.47 -5.97
CA VAL A 192 -20.19 25.25 -6.13
C VAL A 192 -20.89 26.36 -5.37
N VAL A 193 -21.91 26.95 -5.97
CA VAL A 193 -22.77 27.96 -5.37
C VAL A 193 -24.20 27.48 -5.46
N PHE A 194 -24.98 27.75 -4.41
CA PHE A 194 -26.41 27.49 -4.44
C PHE A 194 -27.20 28.65 -3.83
N GLY A 195 -28.45 28.76 -4.27
CA GLY A 195 -29.33 29.86 -3.93
C GLY A 195 -30.77 29.60 -4.31
N LEU A 196 -31.58 30.65 -4.21
CA LEU A 196 -32.98 30.64 -4.63
C LEU A 196 -33.14 31.48 -5.90
N THR A 197 -33.93 31.00 -6.84
CA THR A 197 -34.32 31.74 -8.05
C THR A 197 -35.61 32.54 -7.82
N SER A 198 -36.07 33.28 -8.84
CA SER A 198 -37.32 34.06 -8.78
C SER A 198 -38.57 33.27 -8.40
N SER A 199 -38.62 31.96 -8.68
CA SER A 199 -39.74 31.08 -8.33
C SER A 199 -39.64 30.52 -6.91
N ASN A 200 -38.64 30.95 -6.13
CA ASN A 200 -38.27 30.38 -4.84
C ASN A 200 -37.88 28.89 -4.92
N ALA A 201 -37.48 28.43 -6.10
CA ALA A 201 -36.87 27.13 -6.31
C ALA A 201 -35.37 27.19 -5.99
N GLY A 202 -34.85 26.14 -5.34
CA GLY A 202 -33.42 25.94 -5.15
C GLY A 202 -32.73 25.77 -6.51
N HIS A 203 -31.51 26.29 -6.62
CA HIS A 203 -30.67 26.10 -7.80
C HIS A 203 -29.19 26.10 -7.41
N ALA A 204 -28.39 25.34 -8.14
CA ALA A 204 -26.94 25.26 -7.96
C ALA A 204 -26.19 25.49 -9.28
N TRP A 205 -25.04 26.15 -9.19
CA TRP A 205 -24.15 26.48 -10.31
C TRP A 205 -22.69 26.54 -9.85
N VAL A 206 -21.75 26.77 -10.76
CA VAL A 206 -20.33 26.92 -10.44
C VAL A 206 -19.87 28.35 -10.70
N GLU A 207 -19.20 28.94 -9.72
CA GLU A 207 -18.43 30.16 -9.91
C GLU A 207 -16.96 29.82 -10.13
N LEU A 208 -16.35 30.48 -11.12
CA LEU A 208 -14.93 30.37 -11.42
C LEU A 208 -14.32 31.77 -11.60
N LEU A 209 -13.19 32.04 -10.95
CA LEU A 209 -12.34 33.18 -11.26
C LEU A 209 -11.53 32.84 -12.52
N TYR A 210 -11.83 33.52 -13.62
CA TYR A 210 -11.21 33.26 -14.92
C TYR A 210 -10.82 34.59 -15.58
N GLN A 211 -9.51 34.75 -15.84
CA GLN A 211 -8.95 35.97 -16.43
C GLN A 211 -9.31 37.24 -15.63
N ASP A 212 -9.12 37.18 -14.31
CA ASP A 212 -9.41 38.26 -13.34
C ASP A 212 -10.90 38.61 -13.15
N ASP A 213 -11.82 37.92 -13.82
CA ASP A 213 -13.25 38.11 -13.70
C ASP A 213 -13.95 36.87 -13.11
N TRP A 214 -14.96 37.09 -12.27
CA TRP A 214 -15.83 36.02 -11.80
C TRP A 214 -16.88 35.68 -12.85
N ILE A 215 -16.83 34.45 -13.32
CA ILE A 215 -17.77 33.90 -14.30
C ILE A 215 -18.59 32.78 -13.67
N VAL A 216 -19.76 32.54 -14.25
CA VAL A 216 -20.67 31.46 -13.86
C VAL A 216 -20.77 30.44 -14.98
N PHE A 217 -20.61 29.19 -14.60
CA PHE A 217 -21.01 28.03 -15.38
C PHE A 217 -22.25 27.41 -14.76
N ASP A 218 -23.32 27.32 -15.55
CA ASP A 218 -24.54 26.61 -15.19
C ASP A 218 -24.78 25.47 -16.20
N PRO A 219 -24.40 24.22 -15.84
CA PRO A 219 -24.54 23.06 -16.71
C PRO A 219 -25.99 22.73 -17.09
N THR A 220 -26.94 23.20 -16.29
CA THR A 220 -28.37 22.92 -16.49
C THR A 220 -29.06 23.96 -17.38
N SER A 221 -28.43 25.12 -17.57
CA SER A 221 -28.91 26.17 -18.46
C SER A 221 -28.77 25.76 -19.93
N ASP A 222 -29.51 26.41 -20.84
CA ASP A 222 -29.35 26.21 -22.29
C ASP A 222 -28.07 26.84 -22.88
N THR A 223 -27.26 27.51 -22.06
CA THR A 223 -26.09 28.26 -22.54
C THR A 223 -24.92 27.35 -22.89
N ASN A 224 -24.16 27.70 -23.92
CA ASN A 224 -22.96 26.95 -24.37
C ASN A 224 -21.65 27.65 -23.98
N THR A 225 -21.74 28.63 -23.07
CA THR A 225 -20.65 29.51 -22.65
C THR A 225 -20.91 30.00 -21.23
N TYR A 226 -19.88 30.56 -20.59
CA TYR A 226 -20.02 31.18 -19.28
C TYR A 226 -20.72 32.54 -19.39
N ILE A 227 -21.28 33.00 -18.27
CA ILE A 227 -21.86 34.33 -18.14
C ILE A 227 -21.11 35.05 -17.01
N GLU A 228 -20.83 36.35 -17.17
CA GLU A 228 -20.31 37.16 -16.07
C GLU A 228 -21.26 37.09 -14.86
N LYS A 229 -20.69 36.97 -13.65
CA LYS A 229 -21.44 36.68 -12.42
C LYS A 229 -22.61 37.62 -12.17
N THR A 230 -22.39 38.93 -12.20
CA THR A 230 -23.43 39.94 -11.91
C THR A 230 -24.58 39.84 -12.89
N LYS A 231 -24.27 39.64 -14.17
CA LYS A 231 -25.25 39.43 -15.23
C LYS A 231 -26.04 38.13 -15.00
N TYR A 232 -25.36 37.03 -14.68
CA TYR A 232 -26.03 35.75 -14.40
C TYR A 232 -27.00 35.87 -13.23
N TYR A 233 -26.57 36.45 -12.11
CA TYR A 233 -27.38 36.66 -10.93
C TYR A 233 -28.63 37.50 -11.22
N SER A 234 -28.48 38.53 -12.07
CA SER A 234 -29.61 39.36 -12.49
C SER A 234 -30.57 38.60 -13.40
N LEU A 235 -30.07 37.73 -14.28
CA LEU A 235 -30.88 36.96 -15.24
C LEU A 235 -31.81 35.96 -14.54
N ILE A 236 -31.30 35.25 -13.53
CA ILE A 236 -32.10 34.26 -12.79
C ILE A 236 -32.71 34.82 -11.49
N ASN A 237 -32.50 36.11 -11.23
CA ASN A 237 -32.87 36.78 -9.98
C ASN A 237 -32.41 35.99 -8.75
N ALA A 238 -31.13 35.61 -8.74
CA ALA A 238 -30.56 34.73 -7.73
C ALA A 238 -30.46 35.41 -6.36
N LYS A 239 -30.95 34.73 -5.33
CA LYS A 239 -30.63 35.00 -3.94
C LYS A 239 -29.62 33.96 -3.44
N TYR A 240 -28.36 34.36 -3.34
CA TYR A 240 -27.28 33.51 -2.82
C TYR A 240 -27.60 32.97 -1.42
N LYS A 241 -27.32 31.68 -1.19
CA LYS A 241 -27.50 31.00 0.09
C LYS A 241 -26.23 30.36 0.64
N GLY A 242 -25.30 29.98 -0.23
CA GLY A 242 -24.03 29.44 0.22
C GLY A 242 -23.15 29.03 -0.95
N SER A 243 -21.93 28.64 -0.61
CA SER A 243 -20.98 28.06 -1.55
C SER A 243 -20.03 27.11 -0.87
N PHE A 244 -19.45 26.19 -1.63
CA PHE A 244 -18.47 25.25 -1.12
C PHE A 244 -17.57 24.67 -2.22
N ASN A 245 -16.45 24.10 -1.79
CA ASN A 245 -15.63 23.16 -2.54
C ASN A 245 -15.04 22.10 -1.59
N ASP A 246 -13.96 21.44 -1.97
CA ASP A 246 -13.30 20.40 -1.19
C ASP A 246 -12.62 20.91 0.09
N ILE A 247 -12.38 22.22 0.21
CA ILE A 247 -11.66 22.86 1.32
C ILE A 247 -12.55 23.81 2.11
N TYR A 248 -13.32 24.65 1.42
CA TYR A 248 -14.09 25.74 2.02
C TYR A 248 -15.59 25.48 1.90
N SER A 249 -16.34 25.91 2.91
CA SER A 249 -17.80 25.97 2.87
C SER A 249 -18.29 27.23 3.58
N GLU A 250 -19.33 27.84 3.03
CA GLU A 250 -20.01 29.02 3.54
C GLU A 250 -21.52 28.84 3.41
N LEU A 251 -22.25 29.13 4.48
CA LEU A 251 -23.69 29.13 4.53
C LEU A 251 -24.17 30.48 5.07
N ILE A 252 -25.11 31.11 4.36
CA ILE A 252 -25.80 32.31 4.83
C ILE A 252 -27.12 31.90 5.48
N GLU A 253 -27.28 32.27 6.75
CA GLU A 253 -28.53 32.14 7.52
C GLU A 253 -29.73 32.86 6.85
#